data_AF-A0A533YEJ0-F1
#
_entry.id   AF-A0A533YEJ0-F1
#
_cell.length_a   1.000
_cell.length_b   1.000
_cell.length_c   1.000
_cell.angle_alpha   90.00
_cell.angle_beta   90.00
_cell.angle_gamma   90.00
#
_symmetry.space_group_name_H-M   'P 1'
#
loop_
_entity.id
_entity.type
_entity.pdbx_description
1 polymer ?
#
loop_
_entity_poly.entity_id
_entity_poly.type
_entity_poly.pdbx_seq_one_letter_code
_entity_poly.pdbx_strand_id
1 'polypeptide(L)'
;MSKKIWIGFIVVYIVMQVIDFLIHGLLLNSTYEAIRSAFPGIYRTPEDQKIWIFWIIGLFFAYFFVFIFSKGYEGKGIGEGLRYGFYIALMMALPAAFA
;
A
#
# COMPACT_ATOMS: atom_id res chain seq x y z
N MET A 1 2.51 -12.10 18.65
CA MET A 1 3.44 -11.64 17.59
C MET A 1 4.79 -11.34 18.20
N SER A 2 5.89 -11.59 17.49
CA SER A 2 7.23 -11.26 17.98
C SER A 2 7.53 -9.76 17.79
N LYS A 3 8.46 -9.21 18.57
CA LYS A 3 8.95 -7.82 18.40
C LYS A 3 9.47 -7.56 16.97
N LYS A 4 10.01 -8.59 16.31
CA LYS A 4 10.53 -8.52 14.94
C LYS A 4 9.46 -8.17 13.91
N ILE A 5 8.23 -8.68 14.07
CA ILE A 5 7.12 -8.37 13.14
C ILE A 5 6.75 -6.89 13.22
N TRP A 6 6.66 -6.34 14.44
CA TRP A 6 6.33 -4.92 14.63
C TRP A 6 7.43 -3.98 14.12
N ILE A 7 8.70 -4.31 14.37
CA ILE A 7 9.83 -3.56 13.82
C ILE A 7 9.79 -3.62 12.28
N GLY A 8 9.62 -4.81 11.70
CA GLY A 8 9.53 -4.99 10.26
C GLY A 8 8.38 -4.19 9.65
N PHE A 9 7.20 -4.22 10.26
CA PHE A 9 6.04 -3.44 9.84
C PHE A 9 6.36 -1.94 9.77
N ILE A 10 6.92 -1.36 10.84
CA ILE A 10 7.26 0.06 10.88
C ILE A 10 8.31 0.41 9.84
N VAL A 11 9.37 -0.40 9.70
CA VAL A 11 10.45 -0.16 8.73
C VAL A 11 9.92 -0.23 7.30
N VAL A 12 9.13 -1.26 6.97
CA VAL A 12 8.54 -1.40 5.63
C VAL A 12 7.63 -0.21 5.32
N TYR A 13 6.77 0.19 6.26
CA TYR A 13 5.91 1.36 6.05
C TYR A 13 6.71 2.63 5.77
N ILE A 14 7.74 2.92 6.56
CA ILE A 14 8.59 4.10 6.36
C ILE A 14 9.29 4.05 5.00
N VAL A 15 9.90 2.91 4.65
CA VAL A 15 10.59 2.75 3.36
C VAL A 15 9.61 2.90 2.20
N MET A 16 8.40 2.36 2.30
CA MET A 16 7.36 2.55 1.30
C MET A 16 7.00 4.02 1.12
N GLN A 17 6.79 4.78 2.21
CA GLN A 17 6.49 6.22 2.11
C GLN A 17 7.63 7.02 1.48
N VAL A 18 8.88 6.68 1.80
CA VAL A 18 10.05 7.31 1.18
C VAL A 18 10.10 7.02 -0.32
N ILE A 19 9.91 5.76 -0.72
CA ILE A 19 9.91 5.36 -2.12
C ILE A 19 8.75 6.02 -2.88
N ASP A 20 7.55 6.05 -2.30
CA ASP A 20 6.36 6.68 -2.87
C ASP A 20 6.62 8.16 -3.16
N PHE A 21 7.17 8.89 -2.19
CA PHE A 21 7.55 10.29 -2.37
C PHE A 21 8.62 10.47 -3.44
N LEU A 22 9.68 9.65 -3.44
CA LEU A 22 10.73 9.76 -4.45
C LEU A 22 10.20 9.49 -5.86
N ILE A 23 9.31 8.53 -6.03
CA ILE A 23 8.76 8.19 -7.34
C ILE A 23 7.71 9.22 -7.77
N HIS A 24 6.68 9.45 -6.97
CA HIS A 24 5.52 10.26 -7.37
C HIS A 24 5.72 11.76 -7.12
N GLY A 25 6.39 12.10 -6.02
CA GLY A 25 6.66 13.49 -5.63
C GLY A 25 7.86 14.10 -6.32
N LEU A 26 8.86 13.31 -6.71
CA LEU A 26 10.08 13.82 -7.36
C LEU A 26 10.19 13.37 -8.82
N LEU A 27 10.28 12.06 -9.09
CA LEU A 27 10.59 11.56 -10.43
C LEU A 27 9.44 11.77 -11.44
N LEU A 28 8.19 11.56 -11.03
CA LEU A 28 7.01 11.64 -11.90
C LEU A 28 6.23 12.95 -11.78
N ASN A 29 6.68 13.87 -10.92
CA ASN A 29 5.93 15.10 -10.64
C ASN A 29 5.69 15.95 -11.90
N SER A 30 6.72 16.15 -12.72
CA SER A 30 6.61 16.89 -13.98
C SER A 30 5.63 16.24 -14.95
N THR A 31 5.60 14.91 -15.02
CA THR A 31 4.64 14.15 -15.83
C THR A 31 3.21 14.35 -15.33
N TYR A 32 2.98 14.32 -14.02
CA TYR A 32 1.64 14.57 -13.46
C TYR A 32 1.15 15.99 -13.72
N GLU A 33 2.02 17.00 -13.61
CA GLU A 33 1.66 18.38 -13.94
C GLU A 33 1.36 18.58 -15.43
N ALA A 34 2.13 17.92 -16.31
CA ALA A 34 1.85 17.92 -17.74
C ALA A 34 0.47 17.30 -18.06
N ILE A 35 0.12 16.16 -17.44
CA ILE A 35 -1.18 15.52 -17.63
C ILE A 35 -2.31 16.39 -17.07
N ARG A 36 -2.13 16.97 -15.87
CA ARG A 36 -3.11 17.86 -15.24
C ARG A 36 -3.40 19.09 -16.12
N SER A 37 -2.37 19.63 -16.76
CA SER A 37 -2.49 20.79 -17.66
C SER A 37 -3.14 20.41 -19.00
N ALA A 38 -2.80 19.26 -19.57
CA ALA A 38 -3.32 18.80 -20.85
C ALA A 38 -4.78 18.31 -20.77
N PHE A 39 -5.19 17.75 -19.62
CA PHE A 39 -6.51 17.17 -19.41
C PHE A 39 -7.14 17.73 -18.11
N PRO A 40 -7.55 19.01 -18.10
CA PRO A 40 -8.20 19.62 -16.94
C PRO A 40 -9.54 18.91 -16.68
N GLY A 41 -9.58 18.07 -15.65
CA GLY A 41 -10.75 17.26 -15.27
C GLY A 41 -10.48 15.76 -15.10
N ILE A 42 -9.31 15.25 -15.50
CA ILE A 42 -8.96 13.84 -15.29
C ILE A 42 -8.66 13.52 -13.81
N TYR A 43 -8.18 14.51 -13.06
CA TYR A 43 -7.92 14.40 -11.63
C TYR A 43 -9.10 14.98 -10.83
N ARG A 44 -9.42 14.33 -9.71
CA ARG A 44 -10.31 14.88 -8.67
C ARG A 44 -9.75 16.23 -8.17
N THR A 45 -10.62 17.16 -7.80
CA THR A 45 -10.20 18.45 -7.24
C THR A 45 -9.51 18.24 -5.88
N PRO A 46 -8.67 19.17 -5.41
CA PRO A 46 -8.00 19.05 -4.11
C PRO A 46 -8.97 18.82 -2.95
N GLU A 47 -10.18 19.39 -3.01
CA GLU A 47 -11.20 19.23 -1.96
C GLU A 47 -11.77 17.80 -1.90
N ASP A 48 -11.84 17.13 -3.06
CA ASP A 48 -12.35 15.75 -3.17
C ASP A 48 -11.27 14.69 -2.92
N GLN A 49 -9.99 15.08 -2.89
CA GLN A 49 -8.87 14.18 -2.65
C GLN A 49 -8.71 13.86 -1.16
N LYS A 50 -9.08 12.64 -0.77
CA LYS A 50 -8.88 12.11 0.59
C LYS A 50 -7.47 11.53 0.77
N ILE A 51 -6.44 12.36 0.59
CA ILE A 51 -5.03 11.92 0.59
C ILE A 51 -4.67 11.16 1.87
N TRP A 52 -5.20 11.57 3.03
CA TRP A 52 -4.96 10.91 4.32
C TRP A 52 -5.38 9.43 4.35
N ILE A 53 -6.35 9.02 3.53
CA ILE A 53 -6.79 7.61 3.43
C ILE A 53 -5.65 6.75 2.88
N PHE A 54 -4.84 7.27 1.95
CA PHE A 54 -3.71 6.53 1.39
C PHE A 54 -2.64 6.20 2.44
N TRP A 55 -2.45 7.05 3.46
CA TRP A 55 -1.55 6.72 4.57
C TRP A 55 -2.07 5.55 5.40
N ILE A 56 -3.38 5.51 5.66
CA ILE A 56 -4.02 4.40 6.39
C ILE A 56 -3.97 3.11 5.57
N ILE A 57 -4.25 3.18 4.28
CA ILE A 57 -4.13 2.05 3.36
C ILE A 57 -2.68 1.56 3.30
N GLY A 58 -1.70 2.46 3.29
CA GLY A 58 -0.28 2.12 3.36
C GLY A 58 0.09 1.37 4.64
N LEU A 59 -0.46 1.77 5.80
CA LEU A 59 -0.27 1.04 7.06
C LEU A 59 -0.88 -0.36 6.99
N PHE A 60 -2.10 -0.47 6.45
CA PHE A 60 -2.76 -1.76 6.27
C PHE A 60 -1.94 -2.69 5.36
N PHE A 61 -1.50 -2.18 4.20
CA PHE A 61 -0.67 -2.91 3.26
C PHE A 61 0.64 -3.37 3.89
N ALA A 62 1.38 -2.46 4.53
CA ALA A 62 2.68 -2.77 5.13
C ALA A 62 2.54 -3.84 6.24
N TYR A 63 1.45 -3.80 7.01
CA TYR A 63 1.18 -4.83 8.01
C TYR A 63 0.98 -6.21 7.37
N PHE A 64 0.10 -6.31 6.37
CA PHE A 64 -0.17 -7.59 5.69
C PHE A 64 1.05 -8.12 4.95
N PHE A 65 1.81 -7.23 4.29
CA PHE A 65 3.07 -7.59 3.66
C PHE A 65 4.00 -8.30 4.64
N VAL A 66 4.31 -7.69 5.79
CA VAL A 66 5.20 -8.29 6.78
C VAL A 66 4.59 -9.54 7.43
N PHE A 67 3.29 -9.50 7.74
CA PHE A 67 2.58 -10.60 8.37
C PHE A 67 2.59 -11.87 7.50
N ILE A 68 2.31 -11.74 6.20
CA ILE A 68 2.28 -12.84 5.25
C ILE A 68 3.65 -13.52 5.16
N PHE A 69 4.74 -12.76 5.06
CA PHE A 69 6.08 -13.37 5.03
C PHE A 69 6.51 -13.98 6.38
N SER A 70 6.01 -13.42 7.49
CA SER A 70 6.37 -13.91 8.83
C SER A 70 5.57 -15.12 9.29
N LYS A 71 4.35 -15.31 8.77
CA LYS A 71 3.37 -16.30 9.24
C LYS A 71 2.62 -17.05 8.14
N GLY A 72 2.96 -16.81 6.88
CA GLY A 72 2.28 -17.40 5.72
C GLY A 72 2.59 -18.88 5.50
N TYR A 73 3.74 -19.35 5.95
CA TYR A 73 4.20 -20.73 5.74
C TYR A 73 4.59 -21.39 7.07
N GLU A 74 3.80 -22.35 7.52
CA GLU A 74 4.05 -23.18 8.70
C GLU A 74 4.06 -24.69 8.34
N GLY A 75 4.02 -25.03 7.05
CA GLY A 75 4.10 -26.40 6.56
C GLY A 75 2.78 -27.19 6.67
N LYS A 76 1.64 -26.51 6.79
CA LYS A 76 0.32 -27.13 7.02
C LYS A 76 -0.51 -27.36 5.75
N GLY A 77 0.09 -27.23 4.57
CA GLY A 77 -0.53 -27.57 3.28
C GLY A 77 -1.60 -26.57 2.81
N ILE A 78 -2.68 -27.09 2.21
CA ILE A 78 -3.69 -26.29 1.46
C ILE A 78 -4.35 -25.20 2.33
N GLY A 79 -4.56 -25.46 3.62
CA GLY A 79 -5.15 -24.48 4.54
C GLY A 79 -4.35 -23.17 4.63
N GLU A 80 -3.03 -23.23 4.47
CA GLU A 80 -2.17 -22.05 4.43
C GLU A 80 -2.35 -21.26 3.14
N GLY A 81 -2.52 -21.97 2.00
CA GLY A 81 -2.81 -21.35 0.71
C GLY A 81 -4.14 -20.60 0.71
N LEU A 82 -5.19 -21.17 1.30
CA LEU A 82 -6.49 -20.50 1.45
C LEU A 82 -6.38 -19.25 2.34
N ARG A 83 -5.68 -19.36 3.48
CA ARG A 83 -5.44 -18.24 4.38
C ARG A 83 -4.62 -17.13 3.72
N TYR A 84 -3.57 -17.50 2.98
CA TYR A 84 -2.76 -16.57 2.18
C TYR A 84 -3.63 -15.84 1.15
N GLY A 85 -4.42 -16.58 0.37
CA GLY A 85 -5.31 -16.02 -0.64
C GLY A 85 -6.30 -15.03 -0.04
N PHE A 86 -6.89 -15.35 1.10
CA PHE A 86 -7.78 -14.45 1.84
C PHE A 86 -7.07 -13.14 2.24
N TYR A 87 -5.86 -13.22 2.80
CA TYR A 87 -5.12 -12.03 3.20
C TYR A 87 -4.65 -11.18 2.02
N ILE A 88 -4.22 -11.80 0.91
CA ILE A 88 -3.88 -11.07 -0.31
C ILE A 88 -5.12 -10.41 -0.90
N ALA A 89 -6.26 -11.09 -0.93
CA ALA A 89 -7.51 -10.52 -1.41
C ALA A 89 -7.89 -9.27 -0.60
N LEU A 90 -7.79 -9.32 0.74
CA LEU A 90 -7.98 -8.14 1.58
C LEU A 90 -6.94 -7.05 1.30
N MET A 91 -5.67 -7.42 1.18
CA MET A 91 -4.55 -6.51 0.92
C MET A 91 -4.70 -5.76 -0.40
N MET A 92 -5.33 -6.37 -1.41
CA MET A 92 -5.53 -5.77 -2.74
C MET A 92 -6.88 -5.05 -2.87
N ALA A 93 -7.96 -5.66 -2.37
CA ALA A 93 -9.31 -5.13 -2.54
C ALA A 93 -9.53 -3.83 -1.75
N LEU A 94 -8.94 -3.71 -0.57
CA LEU A 94 -9.12 -2.52 0.27
C LEU A 94 -8.48 -1.27 -0.39
N PRO A 95 -7.21 -1.27 -0.83
CA PRO A 95 -6.67 -0.15 -1.60
C PRO A 95 -7.49 0.19 -2.85
N ALA A 96 -7.90 -0.83 -3.60
CA ALA A 96 -8.65 -0.65 -4.85
C ALA A 96 -10.00 0.05 -4.65
N ALA A 97 -10.63 -0.10 -3.47
CA ALA A 97 -11.89 0.55 -3.16
C ALA A 97 -11.78 2.08 -2.98
N PHE A 98 -10.56 2.61 -2.81
CA PHE A 98 -10.31 4.04 -2.57
C PHE A 98 -9.40 4.69 -3.63
N ALA A 99 -9.05 3.95 -4.68
CA ALA A 99 -8.27 4.46 -5.82
C ALA A 99 -9.08 5.46 -6.69
#